data_AF-A0A635R8P3-F1
#
_entry.id   AF-A0A635R8P3-F1
#
_cell.length_a   1.000
_cell.length_b   1.000
_cell.length_c   1.000
_cell.angle_alpha   90.00
_cell.angle_beta   90.00
_cell.angle_gamma   90.00
#
_symmetry.space_group_name_H-M   'P 1'
#
loop_
_entity.id
_entity.type
_entity.pdbx_description
1 polymer ?
#
loop_
_entity_poly.entity_id
_entity_poly.type
_entity_poly.pdbx_seq_one_letter_code
_entity_poly.pdbx_strand_id
1 'polypeptide(L)'
;MNVNPLAALTSFAAKASAILPKGFSGPQQEIALTTYDDMSDVSKWMQQEKFLHFAGMLVIVPPGFNTYVMDHINRLESVWSSLQKIYDGVLLPVELQLSALTHDVGVLSLPIGFRYKNVNIPLRNVNPKDLVNQLAKSYTNNVIDQRPIEKTYHSATEIDIAFNRTKALNVEITKKLRTNIDKSIESIKASATILSEQNIHPNVAKELTAMLDFASDWVELFGLFMKQVNELIECLNVTAERLKALKANKK
;
A
#
# COMPACT_ATOMS: atom_id res chain seq x y z
N MET A 1 -0.11 34.40 13.98
CA MET A 1 0.65 33.14 13.94
C MET A 1 0.83 32.74 12.48
N ASN A 2 2.05 32.85 11.95
CA ASN A 2 2.40 32.34 10.63
C ASN A 2 2.26 30.82 10.66
N VAL A 3 1.22 30.28 10.04
CA VAL A 3 1.11 28.84 9.81
C VAL A 3 2.06 28.58 8.64
N ASN A 4 3.29 28.16 8.95
CA ASN A 4 4.34 28.03 7.95
C ASN A 4 4.05 26.79 7.06
N PRO A 5 3.83 26.95 5.74
CA PRO A 5 3.63 25.83 4.84
C PRO A 5 4.79 24.82 4.82
N LEU A 6 6.02 25.21 5.23
CA LEU A 6 7.11 24.27 5.50
C LEU A 6 6.71 23.14 6.46
N ALA A 7 5.90 23.42 7.49
CA ALA A 7 5.55 22.42 8.50
C ALA A 7 4.64 21.31 7.93
N ALA A 8 3.67 21.69 7.10
CA ALA A 8 2.80 20.73 6.42
C ALA A 8 3.55 19.93 5.35
N LEU A 9 4.51 20.56 4.69
CA LEU A 9 5.31 19.96 3.63
C LEU A 9 6.40 19.03 4.14
N THR A 10 7.10 19.43 5.20
CA THR A 10 8.00 18.53 5.93
C THR A 10 7.22 17.36 6.49
N SER A 11 5.98 17.55 6.96
CA SER A 11 5.10 16.44 7.37
C SER A 11 4.78 15.50 6.20
N PHE A 12 4.29 16.01 5.06
CA PHE A 12 3.97 15.19 3.88
C PHE A 12 5.21 14.43 3.36
N ALA A 13 6.32 15.14 3.14
CA ALA A 13 7.55 14.54 2.64
C ALA A 13 8.17 13.56 3.64
N ALA A 14 8.13 13.83 4.95
CA ALA A 14 8.59 12.90 5.97
C ALA A 14 7.71 11.66 6.04
N LYS A 15 6.39 11.81 5.96
CA LYS A 15 5.44 10.69 5.95
C LYS A 15 5.59 9.82 4.72
N ALA A 16 5.62 10.43 3.53
CA ALA A 16 5.91 9.74 2.29
C ALA A 16 7.27 9.02 2.35
N SER A 17 8.31 9.68 2.86
CA SER A 17 9.65 9.08 3.01
C SER A 17 9.78 8.02 4.10
N ALA A 18 8.88 8.00 5.09
CA ALA A 18 8.88 7.03 6.18
C ALA A 18 8.09 5.77 5.81
N ILE A 19 7.05 5.93 5.00
CA ILE A 19 6.06 4.90 4.70
C ILE A 19 6.29 4.29 3.31
N LEU A 20 6.82 5.09 2.37
CA LEU A 20 7.38 4.57 1.13
C LEU A 20 8.87 4.26 1.39
N PRO A 21 9.33 3.04 1.12
CA PRO A 21 10.71 2.67 1.41
C PRO A 21 11.71 3.58 0.68
N LYS A 22 12.63 4.21 1.42
CA LYS A 22 13.78 4.94 0.84
C LYS A 22 14.69 3.92 0.14
N GLY A 23 14.73 3.97 -1.19
CA GLY A 23 15.63 3.14 -1.98
C GLY A 23 14.94 1.97 -2.65
N PHE A 24 14.45 2.19 -3.86
CA PHE A 24 14.30 1.14 -4.88
C PHE A 24 15.22 1.40 -6.07
N SER A 25 16.30 2.17 -5.86
CA SER A 25 17.40 2.40 -6.80
C SER A 25 18.42 1.24 -6.83
N GLY A 26 17.99 0.04 -6.45
CA GLY A 26 18.73 -1.21 -6.64
C GLY A 26 17.90 -2.15 -7.51
N PRO A 27 18.53 -3.14 -8.18
CA PRO A 27 17.79 -4.15 -8.91
C PRO A 27 16.75 -4.72 -7.96
N GLN A 28 15.49 -4.64 -8.39
CA GLN A 28 14.34 -5.08 -7.64
C GLN A 28 14.71 -6.40 -6.94
N GLN A 29 14.75 -6.41 -5.61
CA GLN A 29 14.31 -7.62 -4.92
C GLN A 29 12.80 -7.67 -5.20
N GLU A 30 12.45 -8.02 -6.43
CA GLU A 30 11.32 -8.90 -6.66
C GLU A 30 11.57 -10.01 -5.65
N ILE A 31 10.76 -10.04 -4.58
CA ILE A 31 10.69 -11.23 -3.76
C ILE A 31 10.28 -12.30 -4.76
N ALA A 32 11.26 -13.05 -5.26
CA ALA A 32 11.08 -14.00 -6.33
C ALA A 32 10.12 -15.04 -5.76
N LEU A 33 8.85 -14.92 -6.15
CA LEU A 33 7.82 -15.88 -5.79
C LEU A 33 8.28 -17.23 -6.31
N THR A 34 8.12 -18.25 -5.47
CA THR A 34 8.26 -19.65 -5.89
C THR A 34 7.55 -19.87 -7.23
N THR A 35 8.19 -20.58 -8.15
CA THR A 35 7.70 -20.74 -9.53
C THR A 35 6.32 -21.38 -9.53
N TYR A 36 5.44 -20.88 -10.41
CA TYR A 36 4.02 -21.25 -10.50
C TYR A 36 3.79 -22.77 -10.55
N ASP A 37 4.62 -23.46 -11.34
CA ASP A 37 4.52 -24.91 -11.53
C ASP A 37 4.70 -25.67 -10.22
N ASP A 38 5.61 -25.21 -9.36
CA ASP A 38 5.89 -25.86 -8.08
C ASP A 38 4.69 -25.80 -7.13
N MET A 39 3.94 -24.69 -7.13
CA MET A 39 2.84 -24.51 -6.17
C MET A 39 1.57 -25.26 -6.58
N SER A 40 1.28 -25.29 -7.88
CA SER A 40 0.21 -26.13 -8.41
C SER A 40 0.47 -27.61 -8.12
N ASP A 41 1.72 -28.06 -8.23
CA ASP A 41 2.12 -29.44 -7.94
C ASP A 41 2.12 -29.78 -6.45
N VAL A 42 2.36 -28.79 -5.58
CA VAL A 42 2.19 -28.94 -4.13
C VAL A 42 0.70 -29.03 -3.77
N SER A 43 -0.16 -28.18 -4.34
CA SER A 43 -1.60 -28.19 -4.08
C SER A 43 -2.24 -29.51 -4.50
N LYS A 44 -1.94 -30.01 -5.71
CA LYS A 44 -2.42 -31.32 -6.19
C LYS A 44 -1.99 -32.46 -5.27
N TRP A 45 -0.73 -32.43 -4.80
CA TRP A 45 -0.24 -33.42 -3.84
C TRP A 45 -1.00 -33.34 -2.50
N MET A 46 -1.22 -32.15 -1.96
CA MET A 46 -2.00 -31.98 -0.72
C MET A 46 -3.45 -32.46 -0.86
N GLN A 47 -4.06 -32.30 -2.03
CA GLN A 47 -5.39 -32.84 -2.32
C GLN A 47 -5.38 -34.37 -2.32
N GLN A 48 -4.40 -35.00 -2.98
CA GLN A 48 -4.22 -36.46 -2.99
C GLN A 48 -4.02 -37.00 -1.58
N GLU A 49 -3.26 -36.28 -0.76
CA GLU A 49 -2.96 -36.62 0.62
C GLU A 49 -4.08 -36.30 1.62
N LYS A 50 -5.25 -35.83 1.15
CA LYS A 50 -6.38 -35.38 1.99
C LYS A 50 -5.97 -34.29 2.99
N PHE A 51 -6.10 -33.02 2.63
CA PHE A 51 -5.80 -31.81 3.42
C PHE A 51 -5.96 -31.92 4.96
N LEU A 52 -6.96 -32.64 5.47
CA LEU A 52 -7.15 -32.97 6.89
C LEU A 52 -5.94 -33.65 7.57
N HIS A 53 -5.11 -34.39 6.84
CA HIS A 53 -3.88 -35.00 7.36
C HIS A 53 -2.82 -33.96 7.77
N PHE A 54 -2.98 -32.70 7.37
CA PHE A 54 -2.13 -31.58 7.77
C PHE A 54 -2.72 -30.78 8.94
N ALA A 55 -3.81 -31.23 9.55
CA ALA A 55 -4.42 -30.55 10.69
C ALA A 55 -3.41 -30.35 11.83
N GLY A 56 -3.34 -29.12 12.36
CA GLY A 56 -2.37 -28.74 13.38
C GLY A 56 -0.99 -28.37 12.86
N MET A 57 -0.72 -28.50 11.54
CA MET A 57 0.52 -28.01 10.95
C MET A 57 0.58 -26.48 11.04
N LEU A 58 1.62 -25.96 11.67
CA LEU A 58 1.80 -24.52 11.84
C LEU A 58 2.35 -23.89 10.57
N VAL A 59 1.58 -22.96 10.03
CA VAL A 59 1.92 -22.12 8.87
C VAL A 59 2.26 -20.72 9.36
N ILE A 60 3.29 -20.10 8.78
CA ILE A 60 3.65 -18.72 9.09
C ILE A 60 2.59 -17.78 8.50
N VAL A 61 2.18 -16.81 9.30
CA VAL A 61 1.26 -15.74 8.88
C VAL A 61 1.84 -14.38 9.30
N PRO A 62 1.40 -13.27 8.68
CA PRO A 62 1.81 -11.95 9.12
C PRO A 62 1.50 -11.71 10.60
N PRO A 63 2.33 -10.95 11.34
CA PRO A 63 2.11 -10.73 12.77
C PRO A 63 0.72 -10.17 13.07
N GLY A 64 -0.01 -10.90 13.92
CA GLY A 64 -1.37 -10.54 14.36
C GLY A 64 -2.47 -10.84 13.35
N PHE A 65 -2.15 -11.53 12.26
CA PHE A 65 -3.12 -11.97 11.26
C PHE A 65 -4.12 -12.99 11.82
N ASN A 66 -5.41 -12.66 11.82
CA ASN A 66 -6.45 -13.47 12.46
C ASN A 66 -7.65 -13.81 11.55
N THR A 67 -7.45 -13.81 10.24
CA THR A 67 -8.50 -14.20 9.27
C THR A 67 -8.04 -15.30 8.35
N TYR A 68 -8.90 -15.79 7.48
CA TYR A 68 -8.47 -16.66 6.38
C TYR A 68 -7.71 -15.85 5.33
N VAL A 69 -6.74 -16.48 4.67
CA VAL A 69 -5.90 -15.81 3.66
C VAL A 69 -6.75 -15.30 2.50
N MET A 70 -7.74 -16.05 2.03
CA MET A 70 -8.62 -15.57 0.97
C MET A 70 -9.49 -14.38 1.36
N ASP A 71 -9.99 -14.34 2.59
CA ASP A 71 -10.74 -13.18 3.08
C ASP A 71 -9.87 -11.92 3.08
N HIS A 72 -8.59 -12.08 3.44
CA HIS A 72 -7.64 -10.98 3.40
C HIS A 72 -7.33 -10.55 1.98
N ILE A 73 -7.09 -11.48 1.04
CA ILE A 73 -6.88 -11.18 -0.38
C ILE A 73 -8.09 -10.45 -0.97
N ASN A 74 -9.32 -10.90 -0.68
CA ASN A 74 -10.53 -10.22 -1.12
C ASN A 74 -10.62 -8.77 -0.60
N ARG A 75 -10.18 -8.52 0.64
CA ARG A 75 -10.11 -7.15 1.19
C ARG A 75 -9.03 -6.32 0.52
N LEU A 76 -7.85 -6.90 0.25
CA LEU A 76 -6.78 -6.24 -0.49
C LEU A 76 -7.26 -5.82 -1.88
N GLU A 77 -7.88 -6.73 -2.64
CA GLU A 77 -8.42 -6.40 -3.97
C GLU A 77 -9.52 -5.34 -3.94
N SER A 78 -10.38 -5.38 -2.92
CA SER A 78 -11.40 -4.35 -2.71
C SER A 78 -10.77 -2.97 -2.52
N VAL A 79 -9.74 -2.85 -1.68
CA VAL A 79 -9.02 -1.58 -1.46
C VAL A 79 -8.21 -1.17 -2.70
N TRP A 80 -7.61 -2.14 -3.40
CA TRP A 80 -6.87 -1.93 -4.63
C TRP A 80 -7.71 -1.24 -5.72
N SER A 81 -8.99 -1.57 -5.83
CA SER A 81 -9.92 -0.93 -6.79
C SER A 81 -9.97 0.61 -6.68
N SER A 82 -9.70 1.15 -5.48
CA SER A 82 -9.60 2.57 -5.23
C SER A 82 -8.16 3.07 -5.37
N LEU A 83 -7.18 2.31 -4.87
CA LEU A 83 -5.76 2.67 -4.92
C LEU A 83 -5.17 2.71 -6.33
N GLN A 84 -5.67 1.93 -7.29
CA GLN A 84 -5.22 1.99 -8.68
C GLN A 84 -5.36 3.40 -9.29
N LYS A 85 -6.28 4.23 -8.76
CA LYS A 85 -6.53 5.61 -9.20
C LYS A 85 -5.81 6.66 -8.34
N ILE A 86 -4.94 6.28 -7.41
CA ILE A 86 -4.29 7.24 -6.50
C ILE A 86 -3.51 8.32 -7.25
N TYR A 87 -2.81 7.94 -8.32
CA TYR A 87 -2.03 8.88 -9.13
C TYR A 87 -2.93 9.91 -9.82
N ASP A 88 -3.83 9.47 -10.70
CA ASP A 88 -4.70 10.38 -11.47
C ASP A 88 -5.77 11.05 -10.58
N GLY A 89 -6.17 10.39 -9.51
CA GLY A 89 -7.29 10.79 -8.65
C GLY A 89 -6.91 11.67 -7.45
N VAL A 90 -5.63 11.73 -7.08
CA VAL A 90 -5.14 12.51 -5.94
C VAL A 90 -3.82 13.20 -6.26
N LEU A 91 -2.76 12.45 -6.58
CA LEU A 91 -1.40 13.00 -6.63
C LEU A 91 -1.20 13.98 -7.79
N LEU A 92 -1.63 13.61 -9.00
CA LEU A 92 -1.50 14.46 -10.18
C LEU A 92 -2.28 15.79 -10.03
N PRO A 93 -3.54 15.82 -9.58
CA PRO A 93 -4.24 17.08 -9.30
C PRO A 93 -3.51 17.97 -8.29
N VAL A 94 -2.94 17.37 -7.23
CA VAL A 94 -2.19 18.10 -6.20
C VAL A 94 -0.88 18.66 -6.76
N GLU A 95 -0.15 17.87 -7.54
CA GLU A 95 1.07 18.25 -8.22
C GLU A 95 0.84 19.43 -9.18
N LEU A 96 -0.16 19.34 -10.05
CA LEU A 96 -0.51 20.40 -10.99
C LEU A 96 -0.88 21.70 -10.27
N GLN A 97 -1.63 21.59 -9.18
CA GLN A 97 -2.02 22.75 -8.39
C GLN A 97 -0.82 23.42 -7.72
N LEU A 98 0.08 22.65 -7.11
CA LEU A 98 1.29 23.19 -6.50
C LEU A 98 2.22 23.82 -7.56
N SER A 99 2.36 23.16 -8.71
CA SER A 99 3.13 23.71 -9.84
C SER A 99 2.56 25.04 -10.31
N ALA A 100 1.24 25.17 -10.49
CA ALA A 100 0.61 26.43 -10.86
C ALA A 100 0.91 27.56 -9.84
N LEU A 101 0.85 27.25 -8.54
CA LEU A 101 1.14 28.20 -7.47
C LEU A 101 2.63 28.59 -7.40
N THR A 102 3.54 27.72 -7.82
CA THR A 102 4.97 28.08 -7.92
C THR A 102 5.26 29.07 -9.05
N HIS A 103 4.43 29.12 -10.09
CA HIS A 103 4.59 30.07 -11.21
C HIS A 103 3.96 31.43 -10.92
N ASP A 104 2.87 31.45 -10.14
CA ASP A 104 2.21 32.68 -9.70
C ASP A 104 2.26 32.80 -8.17
N VAL A 105 3.44 33.14 -7.67
CA VAL A 105 3.67 33.25 -6.22
C VAL A 105 2.93 34.45 -5.63
N GLY A 106 2.70 35.50 -6.43
CA GLY A 106 2.10 36.75 -5.98
C GLY A 106 0.70 36.57 -5.38
N VAL A 107 -0.10 35.66 -5.95
CA VAL A 107 -1.45 35.37 -5.43
C VAL A 107 -1.44 34.73 -4.05
N LEU A 108 -0.36 34.06 -3.64
CA LEU A 108 -0.29 33.38 -2.33
C LEU A 108 -0.23 34.35 -1.15
N SER A 109 0.20 35.59 -1.39
CA SER A 109 0.19 36.66 -0.39
C SER A 109 -1.22 37.20 -0.11
N LEU A 110 -2.21 36.85 -0.95
CA LEU A 110 -3.59 37.29 -0.82
C LEU A 110 -4.45 36.28 -0.06
N PRO A 111 -5.41 36.73 0.77
CA PRO A 111 -6.27 35.85 1.57
C PRO A 111 -7.17 34.89 0.78
N ILE A 112 -7.36 35.14 -0.52
CA ILE A 112 -8.23 34.36 -1.42
C ILE A 112 -7.43 33.70 -2.55
N GLY A 113 -6.09 33.79 -2.51
CA GLY A 113 -5.21 33.29 -3.58
C GLY A 113 -5.32 31.79 -3.87
N PHE A 114 -5.80 31.00 -2.90
CA PHE A 114 -6.01 29.57 -3.05
C PHE A 114 -7.17 29.09 -2.19
N ARG A 115 -7.92 28.12 -2.69
CA ARG A 115 -8.98 27.41 -1.96
C ARG A 115 -8.95 25.94 -2.35
N TYR A 116 -8.71 25.07 -1.39
CA TYR A 116 -8.60 23.63 -1.61
C TYR A 116 -9.88 23.05 -2.21
N LYS A 117 -11.05 23.51 -1.75
CA LYS A 117 -12.35 23.06 -2.26
C LYS A 117 -12.54 23.25 -3.77
N ASN A 118 -11.81 24.18 -4.39
CA ASN A 118 -11.91 24.45 -5.83
C ASN A 118 -11.04 23.50 -6.68
N VAL A 119 -10.10 22.79 -6.06
CA VAL A 119 -9.26 21.81 -6.77
C VAL A 119 -10.13 20.61 -7.16
N ASN A 120 -10.12 20.24 -8.43
CA ASN A 120 -10.85 19.06 -8.91
C ASN A 120 -10.05 17.80 -8.59
N ILE A 121 -10.47 17.10 -7.53
CA ILE A 121 -9.84 15.85 -7.07
C ILE A 121 -10.85 14.71 -7.24
N PRO A 122 -10.66 13.80 -8.22
CA PRO A 122 -11.60 12.71 -8.49
C PRO A 122 -11.90 11.81 -7.29
N LEU A 123 -10.93 11.59 -6.40
CA LEU A 123 -11.09 10.74 -5.21
C LEU A 123 -11.52 11.49 -3.95
N ARG A 124 -11.95 12.76 -4.05
CA ARG A 124 -12.33 13.58 -2.87
C ARG A 124 -13.46 12.97 -2.03
N ASN A 125 -14.36 12.22 -2.63
CA ASN A 125 -15.51 11.62 -1.94
C ASN A 125 -15.17 10.30 -1.24
N VAL A 126 -13.96 9.76 -1.44
CA VAL A 126 -13.51 8.53 -0.80
C VAL A 126 -12.63 8.89 0.38
N ASN A 127 -12.95 8.31 1.54
CA ASN A 127 -12.18 8.53 2.76
C ASN A 127 -11.11 7.43 2.92
N PRO A 128 -9.81 7.77 2.83
CA PRO A 128 -8.73 6.79 2.96
C PRO A 128 -8.73 6.09 4.33
N LYS A 129 -9.20 6.75 5.39
CA LYS A 129 -9.25 6.16 6.75
C LYS A 129 -10.22 4.99 6.84
N ASP A 130 -11.32 5.03 6.08
CA ASP A 130 -12.28 3.92 6.05
C ASP A 130 -11.66 2.69 5.36
N LEU A 131 -10.83 2.91 4.34
CA LEU A 131 -10.06 1.85 3.68
C LEU A 131 -8.96 1.29 4.60
N VAL A 132 -8.28 2.14 5.38
CA VAL A 132 -7.34 1.68 6.43
C VAL A 132 -8.05 0.79 7.44
N ASN A 133 -9.22 1.23 7.92
CA ASN A 133 -10.04 0.45 8.86
C ASN A 133 -10.46 -0.90 8.25
N GLN A 134 -10.78 -0.95 6.95
CA GLN A 134 -11.09 -2.19 6.25
C GLN A 134 -9.89 -3.16 6.20
N LEU A 135 -8.68 -2.66 5.94
CA LEU A 135 -7.45 -3.47 5.97
C LEU A 135 -7.15 -3.99 7.38
N ALA A 136 -7.30 -3.14 8.39
CA ALA A 136 -7.03 -3.45 9.78
C ALA A 136 -7.91 -4.59 10.33
N LYS A 137 -9.12 -4.82 9.79
CA LYS A 137 -10.00 -5.96 10.17
C LYS A 137 -9.37 -7.35 10.00
N SER A 138 -8.28 -7.46 9.26
CA SER A 138 -7.56 -8.74 9.07
C SER A 138 -6.57 -9.04 10.19
N TYR A 139 -6.28 -8.03 11.02
CA TYR A 139 -5.25 -8.07 12.05
C TYR A 139 -5.85 -7.89 13.44
N THR A 140 -5.13 -8.37 14.44
CA THR A 140 -5.43 -8.24 15.86
C THR A 140 -4.20 -7.69 16.59
N ASN A 141 -4.41 -7.16 17.78
CA ASN A 141 -3.33 -6.58 18.59
C ASN A 141 -2.40 -7.63 19.22
N ASN A 142 -2.75 -8.92 19.12
CA ASN A 142 -1.94 -10.00 19.64
C ASN A 142 -0.89 -10.39 18.59
N VAL A 143 0.36 -10.57 19.00
CA VAL A 143 1.42 -11.08 18.10
C VAL A 143 1.17 -12.56 17.87
N ILE A 144 0.56 -12.88 16.72
CA ILE A 144 0.34 -14.24 16.23
C ILE A 144 1.10 -14.36 14.91
N ASP A 145 2.20 -15.12 14.91
CA ASP A 145 3.08 -15.24 13.73
C ASP A 145 2.97 -16.62 13.07
N GLN A 146 2.28 -17.56 13.74
CA GLN A 146 2.04 -18.90 13.23
C GLN A 146 0.63 -19.35 13.59
N ARG A 147 -0.05 -20.00 12.64
CA ARG A 147 -1.41 -20.52 12.84
C ARG A 147 -1.56 -21.91 12.21
N PRO A 148 -2.39 -22.80 12.79
CA PRO A 148 -2.71 -24.06 12.17
C PRO A 148 -3.24 -23.86 10.74
N ILE A 149 -2.82 -24.70 9.80
CA ILE A 149 -3.15 -24.56 8.38
C ILE A 149 -4.66 -24.49 8.13
N GLU A 150 -5.46 -25.24 8.88
CA GLU A 150 -6.92 -25.28 8.78
C GLU A 150 -7.61 -23.99 9.28
N LYS A 151 -6.89 -23.15 10.04
CA LYS A 151 -7.36 -21.82 10.46
C LYS A 151 -6.89 -20.71 9.52
N THR A 152 -6.03 -21.04 8.57
CA THR A 152 -5.41 -20.10 7.62
C THR A 152 -5.97 -20.28 6.21
N TYR A 153 -6.24 -21.54 5.81
CA TYR A 153 -6.82 -21.92 4.53
C TYR A 153 -7.95 -22.94 4.74
N HIS A 154 -9.05 -22.85 3.99
CA HIS A 154 -10.13 -23.83 4.03
C HIS A 154 -9.82 -25.08 3.20
N SER A 155 -8.95 -24.98 2.18
CA SER A 155 -8.61 -26.12 1.32
C SER A 155 -7.22 -26.00 0.68
N ALA A 156 -6.71 -27.13 0.17
CA ALA A 156 -5.47 -27.15 -0.60
C ALA A 156 -5.56 -26.34 -1.91
N THR A 157 -6.74 -26.30 -2.55
CA THR A 157 -6.97 -25.48 -3.76
C THR A 157 -6.86 -23.99 -3.46
N GLU A 158 -7.30 -23.59 -2.27
CA GLU A 158 -7.25 -22.20 -1.83
C GLU A 158 -5.82 -21.68 -1.74
N ILE A 159 -4.88 -22.53 -1.35
CA ILE A 159 -3.47 -22.17 -1.25
C ILE A 159 -2.94 -21.77 -2.64
N ASP A 160 -3.19 -22.56 -3.68
CA ASP A 160 -2.77 -22.24 -5.05
C ASP A 160 -3.42 -20.93 -5.55
N ILE A 161 -4.72 -20.77 -5.32
CA ILE A 161 -5.47 -19.55 -5.68
C ILE A 161 -4.89 -18.32 -4.96
N ALA A 162 -4.59 -18.43 -3.66
CA ALA A 162 -4.03 -17.36 -2.86
C ALA A 162 -2.67 -16.89 -3.39
N PHE A 163 -1.80 -17.82 -3.78
CA PHE A 163 -0.53 -17.51 -4.42
C PHE A 163 -0.72 -16.76 -5.73
N ASN A 164 -1.61 -17.24 -6.60
CA ASN A 164 -1.82 -16.66 -7.92
C ASN A 164 -2.40 -15.24 -7.85
N ARG A 165 -3.40 -15.02 -6.97
CA ARG A 165 -4.02 -13.70 -6.79
C ARG A 165 -3.07 -12.70 -6.14
N THR A 166 -2.31 -13.13 -5.13
CA THR A 166 -1.31 -12.26 -4.49
C THR A 166 -0.18 -11.89 -5.47
N LYS A 167 0.24 -12.82 -6.33
CA LYS A 167 1.21 -12.55 -7.39
C LYS A 167 0.68 -11.53 -8.40
N ALA A 168 -0.55 -11.69 -8.87
CA ALA A 168 -1.18 -10.77 -9.80
C ALA A 168 -1.25 -9.35 -9.21
N LEU A 169 -1.71 -9.22 -7.95
CA LEU A 169 -1.72 -7.96 -7.22
C LEU A 169 -0.33 -7.32 -7.15
N ASN A 170 0.71 -8.09 -6.83
CA ASN A 170 2.07 -7.56 -6.77
C ASN A 170 2.55 -7.02 -8.12
N VAL A 171 2.25 -7.73 -9.22
CA VAL A 171 2.61 -7.29 -10.57
C VAL A 171 1.88 -5.99 -10.94
N GLU A 172 0.59 -5.87 -10.62
CA GLU A 172 -0.20 -4.66 -10.88
C GLU A 172 0.28 -3.44 -10.08
N ILE A 173 0.75 -3.64 -8.85
CA ILE A 173 1.39 -2.60 -8.03
C ILE A 173 2.71 -2.14 -8.67
N THR A 174 3.38 -3.03 -9.42
CA THR A 174 4.77 -2.85 -9.85
C THR A 174 4.94 -1.97 -11.12
N LYS A 175 6.17 -1.46 -11.25
CA LYS A 175 6.77 -0.60 -12.29
C LYS A 175 6.03 0.68 -12.68
N LYS A 176 4.78 0.65 -13.12
CA LYS A 176 4.13 1.85 -13.69
C LYS A 176 3.48 2.74 -12.64
N LEU A 177 2.60 2.18 -11.79
CA LEU A 177 1.92 2.98 -10.76
C LEU A 177 2.93 3.51 -9.74
N ARG A 178 3.85 2.66 -9.30
CA ARG A 178 4.89 3.02 -8.36
C ARG A 178 5.80 4.15 -8.86
N THR A 179 6.32 4.04 -10.08
CA THR A 179 7.19 5.08 -10.65
C THR A 179 6.47 6.42 -10.74
N ASN A 180 5.17 6.42 -11.06
CA ASN A 180 4.39 7.64 -11.14
C ASN A 180 4.15 8.25 -9.75
N ILE A 181 3.86 7.43 -8.74
CA ILE A 181 3.71 7.89 -7.35
C ILE A 181 5.02 8.50 -6.83
N ASP A 182 6.15 7.79 -7.00
CA ASP A 182 7.47 8.25 -6.54
C ASP A 182 7.87 9.58 -7.21
N LYS A 183 7.67 9.68 -8.54
CA LYS A 183 7.92 10.93 -9.29
C LYS A 183 7.03 12.08 -8.82
N SER A 184 5.74 11.82 -8.62
CA SER A 184 4.80 12.84 -8.18
C SER A 184 5.12 13.34 -6.78
N ILE A 185 5.56 12.45 -5.88
CA ILE A 185 5.99 12.82 -4.52
C ILE A 185 7.22 13.73 -4.55
N GLU A 186 8.23 13.41 -5.35
CA GLU A 186 9.41 14.28 -5.50
C GLU A 186 9.05 15.62 -6.16
N SER A 187 8.15 15.62 -7.15
CA SER A 187 7.62 16.84 -7.78
C SER A 187 6.88 17.73 -6.77
N ILE A 188 5.95 17.15 -6.01
CA ILE A 188 5.22 17.82 -4.92
C ILE A 188 6.21 18.42 -3.92
N LYS A 189 7.24 17.67 -3.51
CA LYS A 189 8.28 18.11 -2.58
C LYS A 189 9.16 19.23 -3.16
N ALA A 190 9.42 19.24 -4.46
CA ALA A 190 10.13 20.34 -5.11
C ALA A 190 9.27 21.62 -5.11
N SER A 191 8.02 21.54 -5.57
CA SER A 191 7.11 22.69 -5.60
C SER A 191 6.88 23.26 -4.21
N ALA A 192 6.65 22.38 -3.24
CA ALA A 192 6.60 22.68 -1.82
C ALA A 192 7.76 23.52 -1.30
N THR A 193 8.99 23.10 -1.62
CA THR A 193 10.21 23.78 -1.16
C THR A 193 10.22 25.22 -1.66
N ILE A 194 9.94 25.41 -2.96
CA ILE A 194 9.85 26.73 -3.59
C ILE A 194 8.79 27.60 -2.89
N LEU A 195 7.59 27.05 -2.62
CA LEU A 195 6.50 27.76 -1.97
C LEU A 195 6.84 28.16 -0.53
N SER A 196 7.65 27.36 0.15
CA SER A 196 7.97 27.57 1.55
C SER A 196 8.88 28.76 1.82
N GLU A 197 9.59 29.23 0.80
CA GLU A 197 10.45 30.42 0.83
C GLU A 197 9.66 31.72 0.61
N GLN A 198 8.36 31.61 0.32
CA GLN A 198 7.52 32.73 -0.08
C GLN A 198 6.66 33.28 1.07
N ASN A 199 6.27 34.55 0.97
CA ASN A 199 5.36 35.15 1.93
C ASN A 199 3.91 34.73 1.65
N ILE A 200 3.46 33.68 2.35
CA ILE A 200 2.13 33.08 2.14
C ILE A 200 1.15 33.57 3.21
N HIS A 201 -0.03 34.00 2.77
CA HIS A 201 -1.10 34.42 3.66
C HIS A 201 -1.58 33.24 4.54
N PRO A 202 -1.83 33.43 5.86
CA PRO A 202 -2.20 32.33 6.76
C PRO A 202 -3.41 31.48 6.31
N ASN A 203 -4.42 32.10 5.68
CA ASN A 203 -5.57 31.36 5.15
C ASN A 203 -5.18 30.44 3.99
N VAL A 204 -4.33 30.91 3.08
CA VAL A 204 -3.82 30.12 1.95
C VAL A 204 -2.95 28.99 2.47
N ALA A 205 -2.10 29.26 3.46
CA ALA A 205 -1.29 28.22 4.11
C ALA A 205 -2.16 27.10 4.70
N LYS A 206 -3.25 27.43 5.41
CA LYS A 206 -4.19 26.43 5.96
C LYS A 206 -4.82 25.56 4.88
N GLU A 207 -5.27 26.15 3.78
CA GLU A 207 -5.87 25.42 2.66
C GLU A 207 -4.84 24.51 1.96
N LEU A 208 -3.60 24.99 1.79
CA LEU A 208 -2.49 24.18 1.26
C LEU A 208 -2.16 23.01 2.17
N THR A 209 -2.10 23.23 3.48
CA THR A 209 -1.91 22.17 4.47
C THR A 209 -3.00 21.12 4.37
N ALA A 210 -4.27 21.51 4.31
CA ALA A 210 -5.39 20.56 4.18
C ALA A 210 -5.29 19.71 2.89
N MET A 211 -4.88 20.31 1.77
CA MET A 211 -4.66 19.58 0.52
C MET A 211 -3.54 18.54 0.64
N LEU A 212 -2.42 18.93 1.26
CA LEU A 212 -1.26 18.07 1.45
C LEU A 212 -1.53 16.96 2.46
N ASP A 213 -2.25 17.25 3.54
CA ASP A 213 -2.68 16.24 4.51
C ASP A 213 -3.58 15.20 3.86
N PHE A 214 -4.53 15.62 3.02
CA PHE A 214 -5.36 14.70 2.25
C PHE A 214 -4.52 13.80 1.32
N ALA A 215 -3.59 14.38 0.56
CA ALA A 215 -2.68 13.60 -0.28
C ALA A 215 -1.83 12.64 0.56
N SER A 216 -1.40 13.09 1.74
CA SER A 216 -0.61 12.28 2.68
C SER A 216 -1.38 11.04 3.10
N ASP A 217 -2.63 11.18 3.55
CA ASP A 217 -3.45 10.05 4.01
C ASP A 217 -3.59 8.95 2.93
N TRP A 218 -3.65 9.34 1.65
CA TRP A 218 -3.66 8.40 0.53
C TRP A 218 -2.31 7.69 0.32
N VAL A 219 -1.20 8.43 0.44
CA VAL A 219 0.15 7.83 0.37
C VAL A 219 0.39 6.88 1.54
N GLU A 220 -0.10 7.22 2.74
CA GLU A 220 -0.04 6.35 3.93
C GLU A 220 -0.80 5.04 3.68
N LEU A 221 -2.04 5.13 3.19
CA LEU A 221 -2.84 3.96 2.82
C LEU A 221 -2.13 3.09 1.77
N PHE A 222 -1.53 3.71 0.74
CA PHE A 222 -0.81 2.97 -0.29
C PHE A 222 0.42 2.24 0.27
N GLY A 223 1.20 2.88 1.15
CA GLY A 223 2.34 2.20 1.78
C GLY A 223 1.93 1.09 2.74
N LEU A 224 0.85 1.27 3.52
CA LEU A 224 0.27 0.21 4.35
C LEU A 224 -0.18 -0.99 3.49
N PHE A 225 -0.87 -0.71 2.39
CA PHE A 225 -1.31 -1.73 1.44
C PHE A 225 -0.13 -2.51 0.86
N MET A 226 0.91 -1.83 0.39
CA MET A 226 2.12 -2.48 -0.12
C MET A 226 2.81 -3.34 0.94
N LYS A 227 2.90 -2.85 2.19
CA LYS A 227 3.48 -3.61 3.30
C LYS A 227 2.72 -4.92 3.52
N GLN A 228 1.39 -4.88 3.59
CA GLN A 228 0.56 -6.08 3.80
C GLN A 228 0.70 -7.07 2.64
N VAL A 229 0.76 -6.60 1.39
CA VAL A 229 0.99 -7.45 0.22
C VAL A 229 2.36 -8.13 0.29
N ASN A 230 3.41 -7.40 0.66
CA ASN A 230 4.76 -7.97 0.79
C ASN A 230 4.86 -9.01 1.92
N GLU A 231 4.30 -8.72 3.10
CA GLU A 231 4.26 -9.67 4.22
C GLU A 231 3.48 -10.94 3.85
N LEU A 232 2.37 -10.78 3.13
CA LEU A 232 1.59 -11.92 2.64
C LEU A 232 2.41 -12.78 1.65
N ILE A 233 3.12 -12.15 0.71
CA ILE A 233 4.01 -12.85 -0.24
C ILE A 233 5.09 -13.64 0.48
N GLU A 234 5.73 -13.04 1.48
CA GLU A 234 6.78 -13.70 2.27
C GLU A 234 6.21 -14.92 3.01
N CYS A 235 5.08 -14.76 3.69
CA CYS A 235 4.42 -15.85 4.40
C CYS A 235 3.99 -16.98 3.45
N LEU A 236 3.45 -16.63 2.29
CA LEU A 236 3.11 -17.59 1.25
C LEU A 236 4.36 -18.35 0.83
N ASN A 237 5.43 -17.67 0.40
CA ASN A 237 6.68 -18.34 -0.03
C ASN A 237 7.24 -19.30 1.03
N VAL A 238 7.26 -18.91 2.31
CA VAL A 238 7.72 -19.82 3.38
C VAL A 238 6.78 -21.02 3.53
N THR A 239 5.47 -20.82 3.35
CA THR A 239 4.49 -21.91 3.34
C THR A 239 4.77 -22.89 2.19
N ALA A 240 5.03 -22.38 0.97
CA ALA A 240 5.39 -23.22 -0.17
C ALA A 240 6.64 -24.06 0.12
N GLU A 241 7.71 -23.43 0.60
CA GLU A 241 8.97 -24.13 0.88
C GLU A 241 8.80 -25.23 1.94
N ARG A 242 8.02 -24.98 3.00
CA ARG A 242 7.68 -26.00 3.99
C ARG A 242 6.92 -27.18 3.39
N LEU A 243 5.93 -26.90 2.53
CA LEU A 243 5.14 -27.94 1.87
C LEU A 243 6.00 -28.76 0.89
N LYS A 244 6.91 -28.13 0.15
CA LYS A 244 7.88 -28.82 -0.73
C LYS A 244 8.79 -29.75 0.08
N ALA A 245 9.32 -29.28 1.20
CA ALA A 245 10.16 -30.09 2.08
C ALA A 245 9.40 -31.32 2.61
N LEU A 246 8.14 -31.17 3.02
CA LEU A 246 7.29 -32.28 3.46
C LEU A 246 7.03 -33.29 2.35
N LYS A 247 6.78 -32.82 1.12
CA LYS A 247 6.62 -33.69 -0.06
C LYS A 247 7.91 -34.47 -0.37
N ALA A 248 9.07 -33.83 -0.23
CA ALA A 248 10.37 -34.46 -0.47
C ALA A 248 10.76 -35.50 0.59
N ASN A 249 10.46 -35.23 1.87
CA ASN A 249 10.77 -36.11 3.00
C ASN A 249 9.82 -37.32 3.14
N LYS A 250 8.79 -37.42 2.29
CA LYS A 250 7.88 -38.58 2.23
C LYS A 250 8.42 -39.76 1.40
N LYS A 251 9.65 -39.65 0.89
CA LYS A 251 10.42 -40.79 0.36
C LYS A 251 10.98 -41.64 1.49
#